data_AF-G5RUC5-F1
#
_entry.id   AF-G5RUC5-F1
#
_cell.length_a   1.000
_cell.length_b   1.000
_cell.length_c   1.000
_cell.angle_alpha   90.00
_cell.angle_beta   90.00
_cell.angle_gamma   90.00
#
_symmetry.space_group_name_H-M   'P 1'
#
loop_
_entity.id
_entity.type
_entity.pdbx_description
1 polymer ?
#
loop_
_entity_poly.entity_id
_entity_poly.type
_entity_poly.pdbx_seq_one_letter_code
_entity_poly.pdbx_strand_id
1 'polypeptide(L)' 'KHTPVSDISVLTVGQSLKVKAGNNAMDATVLEITKDGVRVQLNSGMSLIVRAEHLVAWHEHFF' A
#
# COMPACT_ATOMS: atom_id res chain seq x y z
N LYS A 1 6.63 10.39 8.81
CA LYS A 1 6.82 10.94 7.44
C LYS A 1 6.41 9.85 6.46
N HIS A 2 5.82 10.20 5.31
CA HIS A 2 5.41 9.23 4.29
C HIS A 2 6.59 8.89 3.38
N THR A 3 6.83 7.60 3.15
CA THR A 3 7.88 7.14 2.25
C THR A 3 7.21 6.57 1.00
N PRO A 4 7.48 7.10 -0.21
CA PRO A 4 7.01 6.46 -1.42
C PRO A 4 7.55 5.03 -1.48
N VAL A 5 6.70 4.07 -1.86
CA VAL A 5 7.11 2.67 -1.99
C VAL A 5 7.85 2.52 -3.32
N SER A 6 9.17 2.64 -3.27
CA SER A 6 10.03 2.43 -4.44
C SER A 6 10.42 0.97 -4.63
N ASP A 7 10.30 0.15 -3.58
CA ASP A 7 10.66 -1.25 -3.57
C ASP A 7 9.55 -2.05 -2.88
N ILE A 8 9.05 -3.10 -3.54
CA ILE A 8 7.90 -3.88 -3.07
C ILE A 8 8.29 -4.82 -1.92
N SER A 9 9.59 -5.14 -1.78
CA SER A 9 10.10 -6.06 -0.75
C SER A 9 10.04 -5.46 0.65
N VAL A 10 9.78 -4.16 0.79
CA VAL A 10 9.57 -3.49 2.08
C VAL A 10 8.14 -3.63 2.60
N LEU A 11 7.22 -4.20 1.81
CA LEU A 11 5.84 -4.39 2.19
C LEU A 11 5.65 -5.76 2.84
N THR A 12 4.74 -5.82 3.81
CA THR A 12 4.31 -7.07 4.44
C THR A 12 2.80 -7.26 4.30
N VAL A 13 2.33 -8.49 4.13
CA VAL A 13 0.89 -8.80 4.16
C VAL A 13 0.31 -8.41 5.52
N GLY A 14 -0.86 -7.77 5.51
CA GLY A 14 -1.50 -7.19 6.70
C GLY A 14 -1.04 -5.77 7.03
N GLN A 15 0.00 -5.25 6.38
CA GLN A 15 0.45 -3.87 6.59
C GLN A 15 -0.60 -2.86 6.12
N SER A 16 -0.81 -1.81 6.91
CA SER A 16 -1.61 -0.65 6.52
C SER A 16 -0.80 0.33 5.66
N LEU A 17 -1.42 0.85 4.61
CA LEU A 17 -0.82 1.84 3.71
C LEU A 17 -1.88 2.79 3.15
N LYS A 18 -1.43 3.79 2.38
CA LYS A 18 -2.33 4.64 1.59
C LYS A 18 -2.18 4.38 0.10
N VAL A 19 -3.32 4.25 -0.58
CA VAL A 19 -3.42 4.18 -2.04
C VAL A 19 -3.82 5.55 -2.56
N LYS A 20 -3.10 6.06 -3.56
CA LYS A 20 -3.47 7.30 -4.22
C LYS A 20 -4.43 7.03 -5.38
N ALA A 21 -5.65 7.55 -5.30
CA ALA A 21 -6.67 7.50 -6.35
C ALA A 21 -7.06 8.92 -6.76
N GLY A 22 -6.57 9.37 -7.92
CA GLY A 22 -6.68 10.77 -8.33
C GLY A 22 -5.97 11.70 -7.35
N ASN A 23 -6.68 12.68 -6.80
CA ASN A 23 -6.16 13.62 -5.79
C ASN A 23 -6.44 13.20 -4.34
N ASN A 24 -7.04 12.03 -4.13
CA ASN A 24 -7.37 11.50 -2.80
C ASN A 24 -6.44 10.35 -2.40
N ALA A 25 -6.14 10.26 -1.12
CA ALA A 25 -5.41 9.14 -0.53
C ALA A 25 -6.36 8.33 0.35
N MET A 26 -6.46 7.03 0.09
CA MET A 26 -7.40 6.12 0.74
C MET A 26 -6.63 5.09 1.58
N ASP A 27 -7.10 4.82 2.79
CA ASP A 27 -6.52 3.79 3.64
C ASP A 27 -6.81 2.38 3.10
N ALA A 28 -5.79 1.53 3.15
CA ALA A 28 -5.84 0.17 2.64
C ALA A 28 -4.94 -0.78 3.44
N THR A 29 -5.23 -2.07 3.30
CA THR A 29 -4.44 -3.16 3.88
C THR A 29 -3.87 -4.04 2.78
N VAL A 30 -2.60 -4.42 2.89
CA VAL A 30 -1.97 -5.38 1.97
C VAL A 30 -2.57 -6.77 2.16
N LEU A 31 -3.10 -7.36 1.10
CA LEU A 31 -3.62 -8.73 1.11
C LEU A 31 -2.61 -9.72 0.53
N GLU A 32 -1.91 -9.35 -0.53
CA GLU A 32 -0.98 -10.23 -1.24
C GLU A 32 0.09 -9.39 -1.93
N ILE A 33 1.31 -9.93 -2.01
CA ILE A 33 2.43 -9.34 -2.74
C ILE A 33 2.84 -10.36 -3.81
N THR A 34 2.85 -9.93 -5.06
CA THR A 34 3.29 -10.74 -6.19
C THR A 34 4.45 -10.06 -6.90
N LYS A 35 5.10 -10.78 -7.82
CA LYS A 35 6.16 -10.21 -8.66
C LYS A 35 5.68 -9.05 -9.55
N ASP A 36 4.38 -9.00 -9.84
CA ASP A 36 3.77 -8.05 -10.79
C ASP A 36 3.11 -6.85 -10.07
N GLY A 37 3.01 -6.87 -8.73
CA GLY A 37 2.44 -5.79 -7.94
C GLY A 37 1.90 -6.22 -6.58
N VAL A 38 1.07 -5.36 -5.98
CA VAL A 38 0.53 -5.58 -4.64
C VAL A 38 -0.99 -5.56 -4.70
N ARG A 39 -1.63 -6.59 -4.16
CA ARG A 39 -3.06 -6.58 -3.95
C ARG A 39 -3.36 -5.94 -2.61
N VAL A 40 -4.21 -4.93 -2.62
CA VAL A 40 -4.65 -4.23 -1.42
C VAL A 40 -6.17 -4.20 -1.35
N GLN A 41 -6.70 -4.15 -0.13
CA GLN A 41 -8.11 -3.89 0.11
C GLN A 41 -8.26 -2.51 0.73
N LEU A 42 -9.07 -1.66 0.10
CA LEU A 42 -9.47 -0.38 0.65
C LEU A 42 -10.41 -0.59 1.83
N ASN A 43 -10.50 0.37 2.75
CA ASN A 43 -11.45 0.27 3.88
C ASN A 43 -12.91 0.08 3.45
N SER A 44 -13.26 0.45 2.21
CA SER A 44 -14.58 0.25 1.62
C SER A 44 -14.90 -1.21 1.26
N GLY A 45 -13.94 -2.12 1.42
CA GLY A 45 -14.04 -3.53 1.00
C GLY A 45 -13.62 -3.77 -0.45
N MET A 46 -13.42 -2.73 -1.25
CA MET A 46 -12.95 -2.85 -2.63
C MET A 46 -11.50 -3.33 -2.68
N SER A 47 -11.23 -4.35 -3.49
CA SER A 47 -9.88 -4.93 -3.65
C SER A 47 -9.32 -4.62 -5.03
N LEU A 48 -8.06 -4.22 -5.09
CA LEU A 48 -7.40 -3.84 -6.34
C LEU A 48 -5.90 -4.15 -6.32
N ILE A 49 -5.35 -4.40 -7.50
CA ILE A 49 -3.91 -4.59 -7.70
C ILE A 49 -3.31 -3.24 -8.05
N VAL A 50 -2.33 -2.82 -7.26
CA VAL A 50 -1.67 -1.52 -7.38
C VAL A 50 -0.18 -1.76 -7.60
N ARG A 51 0.40 -1.05 -8.56
CA ARG A 51 1.87 -1.04 -8.73
C ARG A 51 2.50 -0.26 -7.58
N ALA A 52 3.69 -0.69 -7.16
CA ALA A 52 4.39 -0.10 -6.03
C ALA A 52 4.54 1.43 -6.14
N GLU A 53 4.75 1.97 -7.34
CA GLU A 53 4.90 3.41 -7.60
C GLU A 53 3.70 4.28 -7.18
N HIS A 54 2.52 3.68 -6.99
CA HIS A 54 1.30 4.37 -6.54
C HIS A 54 1.00 4.17 -5.06
N LEU A 55 1.84 3.41 -4.35
CA LEU A 55 1.69 3.11 -2.93
C LEU A 55 2.53 4.05 -2.08
N VAL A 56 1.95 4.43 -0.94
CA VAL A 56 2.63 5.21 0.08
C VAL A 56 2.55 4.43 1.38
N ALA A 57 3.70 3.87 1.80
CA ALA A 57 3.79 3.16 3.06
C ALA A 57 3.90 4.16 4.21
N TRP A 58 3.18 3.86 5.28
CA TRP A 58 3.43 4.51 6.56
C TRP A 58 4.60 3.80 7.22
N HIS A 59 5.70 4.51 7.43
CA HIS A 59 6.76 4.03 8.29
C HIS A 59 6.35 4.35 9.73
N GLU A 60 5.75 3.38 10.42
CA GLU A 60 5.57 3.49 11.87
C GLU A 60 6.97 3.41 12.50
N HIS A 61 7.39 4.54 13.07
CA HIS A 61 8.57 4.59 13.91
C HIS A 61 8.22 3.82 15.19
N PHE A 62 8.59 2.53 15.25
CA PHE A 62 8.74 1.84 16.52
C PHE A 62 10.09 2.24 17.11
N PHE A 63 10.16 3.37 17.81
CA PHE A 63 11.13 3.65 18.89
C PHE A 63 10.53 4.70 19.83
#